data_AF-A0A2D5MVU8-F1
#
_entry.id   AF-A0A2D5MVU8-F1
#
_cell.length_a   1.000
_cell.length_b   1.000
_cell.length_c   1.000
_cell.angle_alpha   90.00
_cell.angle_beta   90.00
_cell.angle_gamma   90.00
#
_symmetry.space_group_name_H-M   'P 1'
#
loop_
_entity.id
_entity.type
_entity.pdbx_description
1 polymer ?
#
loop_
_entity_poly.entity_id
_entity_poly.type
_entity_poly.pdbx_seq_one_letter_code
_entity_poly.pdbx_strand_id
1 'polypeptide(L)'
;MAYDRNRKHVNKHWSNKGHHNKPRKQWTPDPEGLAVTVREGEDVNKALRRLKKKIERDGLMQEIREREYYTKPSEKRKKAKAAAVARWRRKERELEQGHSQRKKRK
;
A
#
# COMPACT_ATOMS: atom_id res chain seq x y z
N MET A 1 31.62 -23.86 -55.18
CA MET A 1 31.27 -24.71 -54.03
C MET A 1 30.89 -23.83 -52.86
N ALA A 2 29.59 -23.67 -52.60
CA ALA A 2 29.09 -23.01 -51.40
C ALA A 2 29.04 -24.06 -50.28
N TYR A 3 29.87 -23.91 -49.24
CA TYR A 3 29.71 -24.72 -48.03
C TYR A 3 28.68 -24.05 -47.13
N ASP A 4 27.47 -24.57 -47.22
CA ASP A 4 26.38 -24.40 -46.28
C ASP A 4 26.84 -24.90 -44.88
N ARG A 5 26.91 -23.98 -43.91
CA ARG A 5 27.22 -24.29 -42.50
C ARG A 5 26.01 -23.96 -41.63
N ASN A 6 24.96 -24.75 -41.81
CA ASN A 6 24.20 -25.44 -40.76
C ASN A 6 24.10 -24.72 -39.39
N ARG A 7 22.98 -24.00 -39.22
CA ARG A 7 22.06 -23.96 -38.08
C ARG A 7 22.67 -24.22 -36.68
N LYS A 8 22.94 -23.13 -35.93
CA LYS A 8 23.03 -23.18 -34.46
C LYS A 8 21.82 -22.49 -33.84
N HIS A 9 20.72 -23.23 -33.69
CA HIS A 9 19.71 -22.86 -32.69
C HIS A 9 20.33 -23.07 -31.31
N VAL A 10 20.85 -22.00 -30.71
CA VAL A 10 21.29 -22.00 -29.31
C VAL A 10 20.03 -21.91 -28.46
N ASN A 11 19.53 -23.06 -28.01
CA ASN A 11 18.44 -23.10 -27.07
C ASN A 11 18.98 -22.55 -25.74
N LYS A 12 18.81 -21.25 -25.48
CA LYS A 12 19.14 -20.63 -24.19
C LYS A 12 18.07 -21.03 -23.18
N HIS A 13 18.15 -22.28 -22.72
CA HIS A 13 17.51 -22.69 -21.48
C HIS A 13 18.05 -21.83 -20.34
N TRP A 14 17.26 -20.83 -19.94
CA TRP A 14 17.52 -20.01 -18.78
C TRP A 14 17.46 -20.96 -17.58
N SER A 15 18.62 -21.41 -17.10
CA SER A 15 18.68 -22.29 -15.95
C SER A 15 18.15 -21.50 -14.76
N ASN A 16 16.92 -21.81 -14.35
CA ASN A 16 16.29 -21.26 -13.16
C ASN A 16 16.96 -21.88 -11.92
N LYS A 17 18.24 -21.56 -11.71
CA LYS A 17 19.00 -21.98 -10.55
C LYS A 17 18.57 -21.12 -9.37
N GLY A 18 17.57 -21.61 -8.65
CA GLY A 18 17.53 -21.51 -7.20
C GLY A 18 17.38 -20.10 -6.63
N HIS A 19 16.22 -19.49 -6.81
CA HIS A 19 15.68 -18.66 -5.74
C HIS A 19 15.18 -19.60 -4.65
N HIS A 20 16.11 -19.99 -3.78
CA HIS A 20 15.88 -20.89 -2.66
C HIS A 20 14.67 -20.41 -1.86
N ASN A 21 13.77 -21.35 -1.60
CA ASN A 21 12.57 -21.27 -0.77
C ASN A 21 12.83 -20.44 0.49
N LYS A 22 12.63 -19.11 0.44
CA LYS A 22 12.59 -18.29 1.66
C LYS A 22 11.37 -18.78 2.42
N PRO A 23 11.51 -19.25 3.68
CA PRO A 23 10.35 -19.71 4.43
C PRO A 23 9.32 -18.60 4.39
N ARG A 24 8.09 -18.93 3.96
CA ARG A 24 6.99 -17.96 3.96
C ARG A 24 6.90 -17.44 5.40
N LYS A 25 7.26 -16.16 5.60
CA LYS A 25 7.19 -15.52 6.93
C LYS A 25 5.83 -15.88 7.51
N GLN A 26 5.84 -16.53 8.67
CA GLN A 26 4.62 -16.99 9.33
C GLN A 26 3.62 -15.82 9.35
N TRP A 27 2.52 -15.97 8.63
CA TRP A 27 1.50 -14.94 8.58
C TRP A 27 0.68 -15.08 9.84
N THR A 28 1.14 -14.43 10.91
CA THR A 28 0.32 -14.18 12.08
C THR A 28 -0.51 -12.94 11.80
N PRO A 29 -1.85 -13.03 11.73
CA PRO A 29 -2.69 -11.86 11.63
C PRO A 29 -2.44 -10.98 12.84
N ASP A 30 -2.45 -9.66 12.63
CA ASP A 30 -2.42 -8.74 13.76
C ASP A 30 -3.70 -8.95 14.59
N PRO A 31 -3.62 -8.86 15.93
CA PRO A 31 -4.79 -8.96 16.78
C PRO A 31 -5.84 -7.92 16.41
N GLU A 32 -7.10 -8.25 16.69
CA GLU A 32 -8.22 -7.34 16.46
C GLU A 32 -8.05 -6.05 17.28
N GLY A 33 -8.55 -4.94 16.74
CA GLY A 33 -8.39 -3.62 17.35
C GLY A 33 -7.00 -2.98 17.16
N LEU A 34 -6.63 -2.13 18.13
CA LEU A 34 -5.46 -1.25 18.07
C LEU A 34 -4.13 -1.91 18.45
N ALA A 35 -4.09 -3.22 18.70
CA ALA A 35 -2.84 -3.91 19.04
C ALA A 35 -2.07 -4.38 17.78
N VAL A 36 -0.74 -4.54 17.89
CA VAL A 36 0.13 -5.08 16.84
C VAL A 36 1.08 -6.09 17.46
N THR A 37 1.17 -7.28 16.88
CA THR A 37 2.14 -8.30 17.29
C THR A 37 3.47 -8.04 16.60
N VAL A 38 4.54 -7.98 17.38
CA VAL A 38 5.93 -7.91 16.87
C VAL A 38 6.35 -9.32 16.48
N ARG A 39 6.79 -9.50 15.23
CA ARG A 39 7.21 -10.81 14.74
C ARG A 39 8.69 -11.05 15.03
N GLU A 40 9.09 -12.31 15.15
CA GLU A 40 10.49 -12.69 15.30
C GLU A 40 11.32 -12.21 14.09
N GLY A 41 12.43 -11.52 14.37
CA GLY A 41 13.27 -10.89 13.35
C GLY A 41 12.65 -9.67 12.66
N GLU A 42 11.58 -9.08 13.21
CA GLU A 42 11.05 -7.78 12.77
C GLU A 42 11.72 -6.63 13.53
N ASP A 43 12.12 -5.59 12.78
CA ASP A 43 12.52 -4.31 13.38
C ASP A 43 11.35 -3.69 14.15
N VAL A 44 11.57 -3.35 15.41
CA VAL A 44 10.59 -2.70 16.30
C VAL A 44 10.01 -1.44 15.66
N ASN A 45 10.81 -0.67 14.91
CA ASN A 45 10.33 0.52 14.20
C ASN A 45 9.23 0.20 13.18
N LYS A 46 9.29 -0.99 12.58
CA LYS A 46 8.27 -1.44 11.62
C LYS A 46 6.96 -1.76 12.32
N ALA A 47 7.01 -2.41 13.49
CA ALA A 47 5.83 -2.66 14.30
C ALA A 47 5.18 -1.34 14.77
N LEU A 48 5.98 -0.37 15.21
CA LEU A 48 5.49 0.97 15.59
C LEU A 48 4.80 1.70 14.43
N ARG A 49 5.34 1.60 13.20
CA ARG A 49 4.70 2.15 12.01
C ARG A 49 3.35 1.49 11.70
N ARG A 50 3.25 0.17 11.90
CA ARG A 50 1.97 -0.56 11.72
C ARG A 50 0.94 -0.09 12.75
N LEU A 51 1.36 0.05 14.00
CA LEU A 51 0.52 0.54 15.10
C LEU A 51 0.03 1.97 14.83
N LYS A 52 0.93 2.90 14.48
CA LYS A 52 0.58 4.27 14.11
C LYS A 52 -0.46 4.30 12.98
N LYS A 53 -0.26 3.50 11.93
CA LYS A 53 -1.22 3.38 10.83
C LYS A 53 -2.57 2.79 11.24
N LYS A 54 -2.63 1.93 12.27
CA LYS A 54 -3.90 1.42 12.81
C LYS A 54 -4.64 2.55 13.55
N ILE A 55 -3.94 3.28 14.41
CA ILE A 55 -4.50 4.44 15.15
C ILE A 55 -5.02 5.52 14.20
N GLU A 56 -4.27 5.84 13.14
CA GLU A 56 -4.68 6.82 12.12
C GLU A 56 -5.91 6.36 11.32
N ARG A 57 -6.05 5.05 11.07
CA ARG A 57 -7.20 4.47 10.35
C ARG A 57 -8.47 4.45 11.19
N ASP A 58 -8.32 4.18 12.49
CA ASP A 58 -9.41 4.21 13.45
C ASP A 58 -9.95 5.64 13.65
N GLY A 59 -9.11 6.66 13.44
CA GLY A 59 -9.52 8.05 13.53
C GLY A 59 -9.56 8.60 14.96
N LEU A 60 -9.11 7.82 15.95
CA LEU A 60 -9.10 8.17 17.37
C LEU A 60 -8.52 9.57 17.64
N MET A 61 -7.37 9.89 17.03
CA MET A 61 -6.73 11.21 17.21
C MET A 61 -7.57 12.37 16.64
N GLN A 62 -8.31 12.12 15.56
CA GLN A 62 -9.21 13.13 15.00
C GLN A 62 -10.43 13.33 15.91
N GLU A 63 -10.95 12.23 16.46
CA GLU A 63 -12.09 12.27 17.37
C GLU A 63 -11.76 12.99 18.67
N ILE A 64 -10.61 12.70 19.28
CA ILE A 64 -10.15 13.41 20.49
C ILE A 64 -10.16 14.92 20.23
N ARG A 65 -9.56 15.36 19.13
CA ARG A 65 -9.51 16.78 18.76
C ARG A 65 -10.89 17.40 18.50
N GLU A 66 -11.84 16.62 18.02
CA GLU A 66 -13.20 17.09 17.78
C GLU A 66 -14.06 17.14 19.06
N ARG A 67 -13.66 16.40 20.09
CA ARG A 67 -14.31 16.34 21.40
C ARG A 67 -13.71 17.31 22.42
N GLU A 68 -12.50 17.83 22.19
CA GLU A 68 -11.83 18.79 23.08
C GLU A 68 -12.67 20.06 23.37
N TYR A 69 -13.49 20.49 22.42
CA TYR A 69 -14.32 21.69 22.56
C TYR A 69 -15.67 21.53 21.87
N TYR A 70 -16.68 22.23 22.37
CA TYR A 70 -17.98 22.27 21.72
C TYR A 70 -17.88 22.98 20.37
N THR A 71 -18.33 22.30 19.32
CA THR A 71 -18.45 22.84 17.97
C THR A 71 -19.90 22.85 17.54
N LYS A 72 -20.35 24.00 17.01
CA LYS A 72 -21.74 24.16 16.59
C LYS A 72 -22.06 23.15 15.47
N PRO A 73 -23.27 22.54 15.44
CA PRO A 73 -23.62 21.56 14.42
C PRO A 73 -23.53 22.09 12.97
N SER A 74 -23.63 23.40 12.75
CA SER A 74 -23.40 24.03 11.44
C SER A 74 -21.94 23.93 11.00
N GLU A 75 -21.00 24.15 11.92
CA GLU A 75 -19.56 24.11 11.64
C GLU A 75 -19.08 22.68 11.41
N LYS A 76 -19.58 21.73 12.22
CA LYS A 76 -19.36 20.29 11.99
C LYS A 76 -19.78 19.89 10.57
N ARG A 77 -20.99 20.30 10.14
CA ARG A 77 -21.51 20.05 8.78
C ARG A 77 -20.65 20.72 7.70
N LYS A 78 -20.18 21.96 7.90
CA LYS A 78 -19.30 22.66 6.96
C LYS A 78 -17.96 21.94 6.80
N LYS A 79 -17.33 21.53 7.91
CA LYS A 79 -16.07 20.77 7.92
C LYS A 79 -16.21 19.42 7.21
N ALA A 80 -17.29 18.69 7.49
CA ALA A 80 -17.58 17.40 6.85
C ALA A 80 -17.74 17.52 5.33
N LYS A 81 -18.49 18.52 4.85
CA LYS A 81 -18.65 18.82 3.41
C LYS A 81 -17.30 19.13 2.75
N ALA A 82 -16.51 20.01 3.35
CA ALA A 82 -15.19 20.36 2.84
C ALA A 82 -14.26 19.15 2.75
N ALA A 83 -14.26 18.29 3.77
CA ALA A 83 -13.47 17.05 3.78
C ALA A 83 -13.92 16.06 2.69
N ALA A 84 -15.23 15.93 2.44
CA ALA A 84 -15.76 15.08 1.38
C ALA A 84 -15.32 15.56 -0.02
N VAL A 85 -15.41 16.86 -0.28
CA VAL A 85 -14.94 17.46 -1.55
C VAL A 85 -13.44 17.24 -1.73
N ALA A 86 -12.64 17.44 -0.66
CA ALA A 86 -11.20 17.21 -0.72
C ALA A 86 -10.84 15.75 -1.01
N ARG A 87 -11.57 14.78 -0.43
CA ARG A 87 -11.40 13.34 -0.74
C ARG A 87 -11.75 13.03 -2.19
N TRP A 88 -12.84 13.58 -2.70
CA TRP A 88 -13.26 13.39 -4.09
C TRP A 88 -12.21 13.92 -5.08
N ARG A 89 -11.76 15.17 -4.89
CA ARG A 89 -10.70 15.78 -5.72
C ARG A 89 -9.38 15.00 -5.69
N ARG A 90 -9.07 14.34 -4.56
CA ARG A 90 -7.89 13.45 -4.48
C ARG A 90 -8.10 12.20 -5.35
N LYS A 91 -9.28 11.58 -5.27
CA LYS A 91 -9.64 10.40 -6.06
C LYS A 91 -9.64 10.69 -7.57
N GLU A 92 -10.18 11.85 -7.99
CA GLU A 92 -10.16 12.27 -9.40
C GLU A 92 -8.75 12.37 -9.94
N ARG A 93 -7.83 13.03 -9.20
CA ARG A 93 -6.42 13.13 -9.60
C ARG A 93 -5.74 11.78 -9.71
N GLU A 94 -6.04 10.85 -8.79
CA GLU A 94 -5.48 9.49 -8.83
C GLU A 94 -5.98 8.71 -10.06
N LEU A 95 -7.26 8.81 -10.38
CA LEU A 95 -7.86 8.18 -11.56
C LEU A 95 -7.27 8.76 -12.86
N GLU A 96 -7.10 10.07 -12.93
CA GLU A 96 -6.50 10.76 -14.08
C GLU A 96 -5.03 10.36 -14.30
N GLN A 97 -4.24 10.30 -13.23
CA GLN A 97 -2.84 9.86 -13.29
C GLN A 97 -2.73 8.38 -13.68
N GLY A 98 -3.56 7.50 -13.11
CA GLY A 98 -3.61 6.09 -13.49
C GLY A 98 -4.00 5.87 -14.95
N HIS A 99 -4.92 6.69 -15.47
CA HIS A 99 -5.33 6.68 -16.87
C HIS A 99 -4.22 7.18 -17.80
N SER A 100 -3.46 8.20 -17.41
CA SER A 100 -2.30 8.72 -18.13
C SER A 100 -1.17 7.68 -18.25
N GLN A 101 -0.84 6.97 -17.17
CA GLN A 101 0.17 5.91 -17.17
C GLN A 101 -0.21 4.72 -18.06
N ARG A 102 -1.51 4.42 -18.17
CA ARG A 102 -2.02 3.32 -19.01
C ARG A 102 -2.04 3.67 -20.50
N LYS A 103 -2.25 4.93 -20.87
CA LYS A 103 -2.15 5.42 -22.26
C LYS A 103 -0.71 5.43 -22.80
N LYS A 104 0.30 5.69 -21.94
CA LYS A 104 1.72 5.69 -22.34
C LYS A 104 2.35 4.31 -22.56
N ARG A 105 1.64 3.22 -22.20
CA ARG A 105 2.11 1.83 -22.33
C ARG A 105 1.59 1.11 -23.58
N LYS A 106 0.82 1.81 -24.41
CA LYS A 106 0.26 1.31 -25.69
C LYS A 106 0.99 2.00 -26.83
#